data_AF-A0AAU3D0V8-F1
#
_entry.id   AF-A0AAU3D0V8-F1
#
_cell.length_a   1.000
_cell.length_b   1.000
_cell.length_c   1.000
_cell.angle_alpha   90.00
_cell.angle_beta   90.00
_cell.angle_gamma   90.00
#
_symmetry.space_group_name_H-M   'P 1'
#
loop_
_entity.id
_entity.type
_entity.pdbx_description
1 polymer ?
#
loop_
_entity_poly.entity_id
_entity_poly.type
_entity_poly.pdbx_seq_one_letter_code
_entity_poly.pdbx_strand_id
1 'polypeptide(L)'
;MEIQVLGPLSATVDGQTIVPTAGKPRQVFALLALYPGRVTPVSTLMEEVWRTELPQSAMTTLQTYIMQLRRRIGAALGPAAPGAEKDVLATGHGGYLLQVPPQSVDVNVYERLVAEGQQAFDRGEDERAARCFRQALALWRGPALVDVRLGPVLQIEAMRLQESRLVTVERRIDADLRLGRHTELLAELTDLIARHPHHEGLHAQAMLTLYRSGRQACALDVYRRVRTRLVEELGVEPSPQLQRMHQAMLAVDPALDVAAGPRRGSTFDRYAA
;
A
#
# COMPACT_ATOMS: atom_id res chain seq x y z
N MET A 1 13.14 -9.33 15.99
CA MET A 1 11.72 -8.97 16.07
C MET A 1 11.24 -8.68 14.67
N GLU A 2 10.11 -9.25 14.27
CA GLU A 2 9.49 -9.02 12.97
C GLU A 2 8.04 -8.63 13.19
N ILE A 3 7.58 -7.56 12.54
CA ILE A 3 6.24 -7.00 12.66
C ILE A 3 5.69 -6.81 11.26
N GLN A 4 4.46 -7.23 11.07
CA GLN A 4 3.81 -7.17 9.78
C GLN A 4 2.42 -6.56 9.92
N VAL A 5 2.20 -5.44 9.23
CA VAL A 5 0.98 -4.63 9.25
C VAL A 5 0.29 -4.57 7.88
N LEU A 6 0.94 -5.04 6.81
CA LEU A 6 0.39 -5.10 5.45
C LEU A 6 -0.50 -6.34 5.25
N GLY A 7 -1.54 -6.45 6.08
CA GLY A 7 -2.41 -7.61 6.18
C GLY A 7 -2.92 -7.76 7.62
N PRO A 8 -3.24 -8.99 8.06
CA PRO A 8 -3.43 -9.27 9.48
C PRO A 8 -2.20 -8.87 10.29
N LEU A 9 -2.41 -8.26 11.46
CA LEU A 9 -1.34 -7.87 12.35
C LEU A 9 -0.65 -9.11 12.93
N SER A 10 0.62 -9.29 12.56
CA SER A 10 1.51 -10.29 13.13
C SER A 10 2.76 -9.62 13.68
N ALA A 11 3.26 -10.14 14.80
CA ALA A 11 4.53 -9.72 15.36
C ALA A 11 5.16 -10.87 16.13
N THR A 12 6.42 -11.16 15.85
CA THR A 12 7.17 -12.25 16.49
C THR A 12 8.53 -11.81 16.99
N VAL A 13 8.96 -12.45 18.06
CA VAL A 13 10.32 -12.38 18.60
C VAL A 13 10.76 -13.82 18.81
N ASP A 14 11.83 -14.24 18.16
CA ASP A 14 12.35 -15.61 18.20
C ASP A 14 11.28 -16.69 17.97
N GLY A 15 10.39 -16.44 16.99
CA GLY A 15 9.28 -17.32 16.63
C GLY A 15 8.06 -17.26 17.57
N GLN A 16 8.14 -16.55 18.70
CA GLN A 16 7.02 -16.37 19.62
C GLN A 16 6.18 -15.14 19.28
N THR A 17 4.86 -15.30 19.24
CA THR A 17 3.94 -14.20 18.98
C THR A 17 3.87 -13.22 20.16
N ILE A 18 4.05 -11.94 19.88
CA ILE A 18 3.90 -10.86 20.87
C ILE A 18 2.62 -10.05 20.66
N VAL A 19 1.81 -10.39 19.66
CA VAL A 19 0.58 -9.65 19.35
C VAL A 19 -0.45 -9.85 20.47
N PRO A 20 -1.06 -8.78 20.99
CA PRO A 20 -2.14 -8.92 21.96
C PRO A 20 -3.39 -9.55 21.36
N THR A 21 -4.05 -10.38 22.17
CA THR A 21 -5.36 -10.96 21.86
C THR A 21 -6.49 -9.96 22.07
N ALA A 22 -6.37 -9.10 23.09
CA ALA A 22 -7.38 -8.10 23.40
C ALA A 22 -7.35 -6.94 22.39
N GLY A 23 -8.52 -6.49 21.94
CA GLY A 23 -8.65 -5.52 20.85
C GLY A 23 -7.97 -4.18 21.09
N LYS A 24 -8.15 -3.55 22.26
CA LYS A 24 -7.54 -2.24 22.56
C LYS A 24 -6.01 -2.29 22.67
N PRO A 25 -5.39 -3.24 23.42
CA PRO A 25 -3.94 -3.43 23.37
C PRO A 25 -3.39 -3.74 21.98
N ARG A 26 -4.11 -4.55 21.19
CA ARG A 26 -3.76 -4.88 19.80
C ARG A 26 -3.72 -3.62 18.92
N GLN A 27 -4.72 -2.75 19.08
CA GLN A 27 -4.82 -1.47 18.40
C GLN A 27 -3.68 -0.51 18.79
N VAL A 28 -3.35 -0.39 20.08
CA VAL A 28 -2.20 0.40 20.56
C VAL A 28 -0.90 -0.09 19.95
N PHE A 29 -0.70 -1.41 19.91
CA PHE A 29 0.51 -2.00 19.33
C PHE A 29 0.60 -1.76 17.81
N ALA A 30 -0.52 -1.89 17.08
CA ALA A 30 -0.57 -1.59 15.66
C ALA A 30 -0.16 -0.13 15.36
N LEU A 31 -0.66 0.83 16.16
CA LEU A 31 -0.32 2.24 16.00
C LEU A 31 1.17 2.51 16.27
N LEU A 32 1.72 1.93 17.34
CA LEU A 32 3.16 2.04 17.64
C LEU A 32 4.03 1.39 16.54
N ALA A 33 3.58 0.28 15.96
CA ALA A 33 4.28 -0.43 14.91
C ALA A 33 4.37 0.34 13.58
N LEU A 34 3.40 1.22 13.29
CA LEU A 34 3.44 2.09 12.10
C LEU A 34 4.46 3.23 12.21
N TYR A 35 4.90 3.56 13.43
CA TYR A 35 5.85 4.64 13.67
C TYR A 35 7.09 4.16 14.46
N PRO A 36 7.85 3.17 13.97
CA PRO A 36 8.99 2.64 14.70
C PRO A 36 10.07 3.71 14.86
N GLY A 37 10.66 3.76 16.06
CA GLY A 37 11.67 4.74 16.44
C GLY A 37 11.13 6.16 16.66
N ARG A 38 9.82 6.40 16.54
CA ARG A 38 9.20 7.72 16.77
C ARG A 38 8.31 7.68 18.01
N VAL A 39 8.28 8.80 18.74
CA VAL A 39 7.37 8.96 19.89
C VAL A 39 5.95 9.12 19.40
N THR A 40 5.08 8.20 19.77
CA THR A 40 3.62 8.36 19.66
C THR A 40 3.12 9.03 20.94
N PRO A 41 2.58 10.25 20.86
CA PRO A 41 2.05 10.95 22.02
C PRO A 41 0.93 10.18 22.72
N VAL A 42 0.83 10.33 24.04
CA VAL A 42 -0.27 9.75 24.83
C VAL A 42 -1.63 10.18 24.29
N SER A 43 -1.79 11.46 23.90
CA SER A 43 -3.03 11.98 23.32
C SER A 43 -3.44 11.22 22.05
N THR A 44 -2.49 10.96 21.14
CA THR A 44 -2.73 10.20 19.90
C THR A 44 -3.13 8.76 20.19
N LEU A 45 -2.46 8.09 21.15
CA LEU A 45 -2.84 6.74 21.57
C LEU A 45 -4.25 6.71 22.19
N MET A 46 -4.61 7.75 22.95
CA MET A 46 -5.91 7.85 23.57
C MET A 46 -7.01 8.12 22.54
N GLU A 47 -6.78 9.04 21.60
CA GLU A 47 -7.68 9.32 20.48
C GLU A 47 -7.93 8.06 19.64
N GLU A 48 -6.88 7.30 19.36
CA GLU A 48 -7.00 6.05 18.61
C GLU A 48 -7.91 5.04 19.32
N VAL A 49 -7.70 4.82 20.62
CA VAL A 49 -8.40 3.78 21.39
C VAL A 49 -9.82 4.17 21.81
N TRP A 50 -10.03 5.44 22.15
CA TRP A 50 -11.28 5.94 22.76
C TRP A 50 -12.03 6.94 21.89
N ARG A 51 -11.44 7.41 20.78
CA ARG A 51 -12.05 8.41 19.89
C ARG A 51 -12.44 9.65 20.69
N THR A 52 -13.72 10.02 20.66
CA THR A 52 -14.29 11.14 21.40
C THR A 52 -14.70 10.79 22.84
N GLU A 53 -14.79 9.50 23.20
CA GLU A 53 -15.31 9.04 24.50
C GLU A 53 -14.19 8.60 25.44
N LEU A 54 -13.47 9.58 25.98
CA LEU A 54 -12.38 9.35 26.93
C LEU A 54 -12.92 9.13 28.36
N PRO A 55 -12.78 7.92 28.94
CA PRO A 55 -13.12 7.70 30.33
C PRO A 55 -12.13 8.44 31.25
N GLN A 56 -12.57 8.75 32.48
CA GLN A 56 -11.69 9.34 33.51
C GLN A 56 -10.45 8.48 33.79
N SER A 57 -10.55 7.16 33.61
CA SER A 57 -9.46 6.19 33.77
C SER A 57 -8.65 5.94 32.50
N ALA A 58 -8.80 6.72 31.43
CA ALA A 58 -8.14 6.47 30.14
C ALA A 58 -6.61 6.38 30.28
N MET A 59 -6.00 7.29 31.03
CA MET A 59 -4.53 7.31 31.21
C MET A 59 -4.02 6.06 31.94
N THR A 60 -4.64 5.69 33.06
CA THR A 60 -4.25 4.50 33.83
C THR A 60 -4.52 3.20 33.05
N THR A 61 -5.59 3.18 32.26
CA THR A 61 -5.91 2.07 31.36
C THR A 61 -4.89 1.95 30.23
N LEU A 62 -4.45 3.06 29.63
CA LEU A 62 -3.41 3.07 28.61
C LEU A 62 -2.08 2.54 29.18
N GLN A 63 -1.67 3.01 30.36
CA GLN A 63 -0.48 2.51 31.06
C GLN A 63 -0.57 1.00 31.29
N THR A 64 -1.76 0.48 31.61
CA THR A 64 -2.00 -0.95 31.75
C THR A 64 -1.78 -1.70 30.43
N TYR A 65 -2.24 -1.16 29.31
CA TYR A 65 -1.99 -1.75 27.99
C TYR A 65 -0.50 -1.77 27.64
N ILE A 66 0.23 -0.68 27.91
CA ILE A 66 1.68 -0.61 27.69
C ILE A 66 2.43 -1.62 28.57
N MET A 67 2.06 -1.73 29.85
CA MET A 67 2.62 -2.74 30.75
C MET A 67 2.39 -4.16 30.21
N GLN A 68 1.17 -4.48 29.73
CA GLN A 68 0.85 -5.78 29.15
C GLN A 68 1.68 -6.06 27.88
N LEU A 69 1.89 -5.06 27.04
CA LEU A 69 2.74 -5.15 25.86
C LEU A 69 4.20 -5.44 26.23
N ARG A 70 4.76 -4.67 27.17
CA ARG A 70 6.11 -4.90 27.70
C ARG A 70 6.27 -6.31 28.26
N ARG A 71 5.30 -6.79 29.03
CA ARG A 71 5.33 -8.16 29.57
C ARG A 71 5.36 -9.21 28.46
N ARG A 72 4.59 -9.04 27.38
CA ARG A 72 4.62 -9.95 26.23
C ARG A 72 5.96 -9.92 25.50
N ILE A 73 6.51 -8.72 25.28
CA ILE A 73 7.84 -8.55 24.66
C ILE A 73 8.93 -9.20 25.52
N GLY A 74 8.96 -8.91 26.83
CA GLY A 74 9.95 -9.48 27.74
C GLY A 74 9.84 -11.01 27.87
N ALA A 75 8.62 -11.55 27.86
CA ALA A 75 8.41 -13.01 27.85
C ALA A 75 8.99 -13.65 26.58
N ALA A 76 8.86 -12.99 25.42
CA ALA A 76 9.36 -13.50 24.16
C ALA A 76 10.88 -13.32 23.97
N LEU A 77 11.48 -12.26 24.52
CA LEU A 77 12.94 -12.06 24.56
C LEU A 77 13.66 -13.05 25.50
N GLY A 78 12.92 -13.64 26.45
CA GLY A 78 13.45 -14.59 27.41
C GLY A 78 14.28 -13.96 28.54
N PRO A 79 14.74 -14.79 29.50
CA PRO A 79 15.42 -14.30 30.71
C PRO A 79 16.85 -13.78 30.46
N ALA A 80 17.40 -13.98 29.26
CA ALA A 80 18.76 -13.56 28.90
C ALA A 80 18.90 -12.04 28.72
N ALA A 81 17.80 -11.28 28.63
CA ALA A 81 17.80 -9.83 28.45
C ALA A 81 16.84 -9.12 29.44
N PRO A 82 17.13 -9.12 30.76
CA PRO A 82 16.26 -8.50 31.75
C PRO A 82 16.15 -6.98 31.50
N GLY A 83 14.92 -6.45 31.39
CA GLY A 83 14.66 -5.02 31.21
C GLY A 83 14.65 -4.56 29.75
N ALA A 84 15.07 -5.40 28.81
CA ALA A 84 15.10 -5.08 27.38
C ALA A 84 13.70 -4.76 26.81
N GLU A 85 12.62 -5.20 27.46
CA GLU A 85 11.26 -4.84 27.05
C GLU A 85 10.96 -3.34 27.19
N LYS A 86 11.64 -2.65 28.11
CA LYS A 86 11.53 -1.20 28.28
C LYS A 86 12.39 -0.45 27.27
N ASP A 87 13.44 -1.06 26.75
CA ASP A 87 14.23 -0.50 25.66
C ASP A 87 13.45 -0.63 24.35
N VAL A 88 12.89 -1.82 24.08
CA VAL A 88 12.05 -2.08 22.89
C VAL A 88 10.76 -1.26 22.90
N LEU A 89 10.03 -1.19 24.01
CA LEU A 89 8.88 -0.31 24.16
C LEU A 89 9.18 0.75 25.22
N ALA A 90 9.85 1.81 24.79
CA ALA A 90 10.32 2.88 25.65
C ALA A 90 9.23 3.90 25.98
N THR A 91 9.37 4.53 27.15
CA THR A 91 8.62 5.72 27.52
C THR A 91 9.47 6.94 27.16
N GLY A 92 8.95 7.81 26.30
CA GLY A 92 9.59 9.07 25.93
C GLY A 92 8.88 10.27 26.56
N HIS A 93 9.31 11.48 26.20
CA HIS A 93 8.69 12.72 26.66
C HIS A 93 7.24 12.80 26.15
N GLY A 94 6.27 12.53 27.03
CA GLY A 94 4.83 12.63 26.73
C GLY A 94 4.22 11.49 25.91
N GLY A 95 4.94 10.38 25.73
CA GLY A 95 4.50 9.31 24.83
C GLY A 95 5.25 7.99 25.00
N TYR A 96 4.99 7.09 24.05
CA TYR A 96 5.66 5.80 23.97
C TYR A 96 6.24 5.64 22.58
N LEU A 97 7.35 4.91 22.47
CA LEU A 97 7.95 4.59 21.18
C LEU A 97 8.35 3.12 21.13
N LEU A 98 8.18 2.52 19.96
CA LEU A 98 8.64 1.18 19.66
C LEU A 98 10.03 1.27 19.01
N GLN A 99 11.08 0.95 19.76
CA GLN A 99 12.45 0.94 19.30
C GLN A 99 12.77 -0.41 18.64
N VAL A 100 12.51 -0.48 17.34
CA VAL A 100 12.92 -1.60 16.48
C VAL A 100 13.60 -1.04 15.22
N PRO A 101 14.54 -1.78 14.61
CA PRO A 101 15.07 -1.40 13.31
C PRO A 101 13.93 -1.19 12.30
N PRO A 102 13.96 -0.17 11.43
CA PRO A 102 12.89 0.08 10.48
C PRO A 102 12.53 -1.15 9.64
N GLN A 103 13.53 -1.95 9.25
CA GLN A 103 13.37 -3.16 8.45
C GLN A 103 12.64 -4.30 9.19
N SER A 104 12.47 -4.18 10.51
CA SER A 104 11.66 -5.11 11.31
C SER A 104 10.16 -4.93 11.08
N VAL A 105 9.73 -3.83 10.42
CA VAL A 105 8.32 -3.60 10.09
C VAL A 105 8.14 -3.63 8.57
N ASP A 106 7.29 -4.53 8.08
CA ASP A 106 7.07 -4.76 6.65
C ASP A 106 6.69 -3.49 5.87
N VAL A 107 5.94 -2.55 6.46
CA VAL A 107 5.59 -1.27 5.83
C VAL A 107 6.81 -0.43 5.47
N ASN A 108 7.85 -0.39 6.31
CA ASN A 108 9.06 0.37 5.99
C ASN A 108 9.88 -0.32 4.89
N VAL A 109 9.87 -1.66 4.88
CA VAL A 109 10.51 -2.43 3.80
C VAL A 109 9.78 -2.18 2.47
N TYR A 110 8.45 -2.17 2.52
CA TYR A 110 7.58 -1.82 1.39
C TYR A 110 7.86 -0.41 0.88
N GLU A 111 7.81 0.62 1.73
CA GLU A 111 8.04 2.01 1.33
C GLU A 111 9.43 2.22 0.73
N ARG A 112 10.46 1.57 1.28
CA ARG A 112 11.82 1.57 0.70
C ARG A 112 11.84 0.95 -0.70
N LEU A 113 11.22 -0.23 -0.89
CA LEU A 113 11.18 -0.92 -2.18
C LEU A 113 10.39 -0.12 -3.22
N VAL A 114 9.30 0.55 -2.83
CA VAL A 114 8.54 1.46 -3.70
C VAL A 114 9.40 2.64 -4.12
N ALA A 115 10.14 3.26 -3.19
CA ALA A 115 11.03 4.37 -3.52
C ALA A 115 12.17 3.94 -4.46
N GLU A 116 12.79 2.78 -4.23
CA GLU A 116 13.82 2.21 -5.11
C GLU A 116 13.25 1.88 -6.50
N GLY A 117 12.04 1.32 -6.55
CA GLY A 117 11.33 1.03 -7.79
C GLY A 117 11.01 2.29 -8.60
N GLN A 118 10.54 3.35 -7.93
CA GLN A 118 10.25 4.63 -8.58
C GLN A 118 11.53 5.26 -9.15
N GLN A 119 12.62 5.29 -8.39
CA GLN A 119 13.90 5.81 -8.89
C GLN A 119 14.42 5.02 -10.11
N ALA A 120 14.26 3.69 -10.11
CA ALA A 120 14.61 2.86 -11.25
C ALA A 120 13.71 3.16 -12.46
N PHE A 121 12.40 3.31 -12.25
CA PHE A 121 11.42 3.61 -13.29
C PHE A 121 11.69 4.96 -13.97
N ASP A 122 12.04 5.99 -13.18
CA ASP A 122 12.36 7.33 -13.68
C ASP A 122 13.66 7.35 -14.51
N ARG A 123 14.59 6.44 -14.19
CA ARG A 123 15.84 6.23 -14.96
C ARG A 123 15.66 5.33 -16.19
N GLY A 124 14.48 4.73 -16.38
CA GLY A 124 14.22 3.77 -17.45
C GLY A 124 14.82 2.38 -17.19
N GLU A 125 15.21 2.07 -15.95
CA GLU A 125 15.67 0.74 -15.52
C GLU A 125 14.45 -0.19 -15.28
N ASP A 126 13.64 -0.42 -16.32
CA ASP A 126 12.30 -1.03 -16.19
C ASP A 126 12.32 -2.41 -15.52
N GLU A 127 13.34 -3.25 -15.80
CA GLU A 127 13.47 -4.56 -15.13
C GLU A 127 13.68 -4.43 -13.62
N ARG A 128 14.51 -3.47 -13.20
CA ARG A 128 14.76 -3.19 -11.79
C ARG A 128 13.50 -2.63 -11.14
N ALA A 129 12.84 -1.68 -11.79
CA ALA A 129 11.58 -1.12 -11.32
C ALA A 129 10.52 -2.21 -11.10
N ALA A 130 10.26 -3.04 -12.11
CA ALA A 130 9.29 -4.14 -12.04
C ALA A 130 9.62 -5.14 -10.93
N ARG A 131 10.91 -5.45 -10.71
CA ARG A 131 11.34 -6.33 -9.62
C ARG A 131 11.10 -5.69 -8.24
N CYS A 132 11.49 -4.44 -8.03
CA CYS A 132 11.29 -3.73 -6.77
C CYS A 132 9.80 -3.62 -6.41
N PHE A 133 8.96 -3.22 -7.37
CA PHE A 133 7.52 -3.14 -7.13
C PHE A 133 6.88 -4.50 -6.86
N ARG A 134 7.28 -5.57 -7.57
CA ARG A 134 6.80 -6.93 -7.27
C ARG A 134 7.20 -7.39 -5.87
N GLN A 135 8.44 -7.14 -5.46
CA GLN A 135 8.90 -7.45 -4.10
C GLN A 135 8.13 -6.66 -3.05
N ALA A 136 7.84 -5.37 -3.30
CA ALA A 136 7.02 -4.56 -2.42
C ALA A 136 5.59 -5.13 -2.30
N LEU A 137 4.95 -5.43 -3.43
CA LEU A 137 3.59 -5.98 -3.46
C LEU A 137 3.49 -7.37 -2.82
N ALA A 138 4.55 -8.18 -2.87
CA ALA A 138 4.58 -9.50 -2.23
C ALA A 138 4.55 -9.45 -0.69
N LEU A 139 4.85 -8.30 -0.08
CA LEU A 139 4.72 -8.11 1.38
C LEU A 139 3.26 -8.04 1.83
N TRP A 140 2.35 -7.72 0.92
CA TRP A 140 0.92 -7.60 1.21
C TRP A 140 0.24 -8.97 1.31
N ARG A 141 -0.39 -9.21 2.46
CA ARG A 141 -1.15 -10.44 2.77
C ARG A 141 -2.66 -10.22 2.88
N GLY A 142 -3.12 -9.02 2.52
CA GLY A 142 -4.52 -8.60 2.61
C GLY A 142 -4.64 -7.09 2.79
N PRO A 143 -5.84 -6.56 3.11
CA PRO A 143 -5.98 -5.18 3.55
C PRO A 143 -5.13 -4.91 4.81
N ALA A 144 -4.54 -3.71 4.89
CA ALA A 144 -3.69 -3.33 6.02
C ALA A 144 -4.48 -3.38 7.33
N LEU A 145 -3.93 -4.04 8.35
CA LEU A 145 -4.51 -4.17 9.69
C LEU A 145 -5.96 -4.70 9.69
N VAL A 146 -6.30 -5.61 8.76
CA VAL A 146 -7.68 -6.12 8.55
C VAL A 146 -8.33 -6.73 9.80
N ASP A 147 -7.52 -7.22 10.74
CA ASP A 147 -7.95 -7.85 11.99
C ASP A 147 -7.78 -6.97 13.23
N VAL A 148 -7.52 -5.68 13.02
CA VAL A 148 -7.40 -4.67 14.07
C VAL A 148 -8.58 -3.72 13.97
N ARG A 149 -9.20 -3.40 15.11
CA ARG A 149 -10.17 -2.32 15.16
C ARG A 149 -9.44 -1.00 14.93
N LEU A 150 -9.78 -0.30 13.84
CA LEU A 150 -9.18 0.98 13.49
C LEU A 150 -9.91 2.13 14.18
N GLY A 151 -9.16 2.99 14.85
CA GLY A 151 -9.54 4.32 15.27
C GLY A 151 -9.17 5.35 14.20
N PRO A 152 -9.31 6.65 14.51
CA PRO A 152 -9.17 7.71 13.52
C PRO A 152 -7.78 7.75 12.88
N VAL A 153 -6.72 7.53 13.67
CA VAL A 153 -5.33 7.62 13.21
C VAL A 153 -4.99 6.41 12.34
N LEU A 154 -5.34 5.21 12.81
CA LEU A 154 -5.11 3.99 12.03
C LEU A 154 -5.95 3.93 10.75
N GLN A 155 -7.16 4.52 10.72
CA GLN A 155 -7.95 4.61 9.49
C GLN A 155 -7.24 5.42 8.42
N ILE A 156 -6.68 6.58 8.77
CA ILE A 156 -5.93 7.43 7.84
C ILE A 156 -4.72 6.68 7.28
N GLU A 157 -3.94 6.02 8.14
CA GLU A 157 -2.79 5.24 7.69
C GLU A 157 -3.18 4.04 6.84
N ALA A 158 -4.25 3.30 7.20
CA ALA A 158 -4.74 2.19 6.39
C ALA A 158 -5.17 2.65 5.00
N MET A 159 -5.87 3.80 4.89
CA MET A 159 -6.25 4.41 3.61
C MET A 159 -5.01 4.82 2.79
N ARG A 160 -4.06 5.54 3.41
CA ARG A 160 -2.80 5.93 2.76
C ARG A 160 -2.04 4.72 2.20
N LEU A 161 -1.99 3.63 2.97
CA LEU A 161 -1.32 2.40 2.56
C LEU A 161 -2.06 1.68 1.43
N GLN A 162 -3.40 1.63 1.44
CA GLN A 162 -4.17 1.08 0.31
C GLN A 162 -3.96 1.89 -0.97
N GLU A 163 -3.96 3.22 -0.87
CA GLU A 163 -3.71 4.09 -2.02
C GLU A 163 -2.29 3.89 -2.57
N SER A 164 -1.29 3.86 -1.69
CA SER A 164 0.09 3.56 -2.08
C SER A 164 0.20 2.20 -2.78
N ARG A 165 -0.54 1.19 -2.32
CA ARG A 165 -0.58 -0.14 -2.95
C ARG A 165 -1.11 -0.07 -4.36
N LEU A 166 -2.22 0.65 -4.58
CA LEU A 166 -2.83 0.80 -5.89
C LEU A 166 -1.86 1.49 -6.87
N VAL A 167 -1.26 2.61 -6.46
CA VAL A 167 -0.23 3.31 -7.25
C VAL A 167 0.95 2.40 -7.59
N THR A 168 1.39 1.57 -6.62
CA THR A 168 2.50 0.62 -6.83
C THR A 168 2.12 -0.48 -7.84
N VAL A 169 0.87 -0.94 -7.83
CA VAL A 169 0.34 -1.87 -8.85
C VAL A 169 0.38 -1.21 -10.22
N GLU A 170 -0.12 0.01 -10.36
CA GLU A 170 -0.10 0.74 -11.64
C GLU A 170 1.32 0.93 -12.19
N ARG A 171 2.26 1.35 -11.33
CA ARG A 171 3.67 1.53 -11.73
C ARG A 171 4.34 0.24 -12.17
N ARG A 172 4.02 -0.88 -11.51
CA ARG A 172 4.50 -2.20 -11.90
C ARG A 172 3.95 -2.63 -13.25
N ILE A 173 2.65 -2.41 -13.48
CA ILE A 173 1.99 -2.69 -14.75
C ILE A 173 2.63 -1.84 -15.87
N ASP A 174 2.89 -0.56 -15.63
CA ASP A 174 3.59 0.29 -16.60
C ASP A 174 5.00 -0.23 -16.93
N ALA A 175 5.77 -0.66 -15.92
CA ALA A 175 7.09 -1.23 -16.14
C ALA A 175 7.01 -2.53 -16.95
N ASP A 176 6.07 -3.41 -16.65
CA ASP A 176 5.85 -4.66 -17.38
C ASP A 176 5.37 -4.40 -18.83
N LEU A 177 4.54 -3.38 -19.05
CA LEU A 177 4.13 -2.94 -20.39
C LEU A 177 5.29 -2.39 -21.21
N ARG A 178 6.23 -1.66 -20.60
CA ARG A 178 7.45 -1.19 -21.29
C ARG A 178 8.38 -2.34 -21.66
N LEU A 179 8.45 -3.37 -20.82
CA LEU A 179 9.18 -4.62 -21.07
C LEU A 179 8.47 -5.56 -22.07
N GLY A 180 7.29 -5.18 -22.56
CA GLY A 180 6.54 -5.97 -23.52
C GLY A 180 5.80 -7.18 -22.92
N ARG A 181 5.66 -7.27 -21.59
CA ARG A 181 5.01 -8.40 -20.90
C ARG A 181 3.48 -8.27 -20.81
N HIS A 182 2.86 -7.80 -21.89
CA HIS A 182 1.44 -7.46 -21.94
C HIS A 182 0.52 -8.67 -21.79
N THR A 183 0.88 -9.84 -22.32
CA THR A 183 0.02 -11.04 -22.27
C THR A 183 -0.27 -11.51 -20.84
N GLU A 184 0.67 -11.34 -19.92
CA GLU A 184 0.55 -11.74 -18.51
C GLU A 184 -0.38 -10.83 -17.70
N LEU A 185 -0.63 -9.61 -18.18
CA LEU A 185 -1.36 -8.55 -17.45
C LEU A 185 -2.88 -8.58 -17.66
N LEU A 186 -3.38 -9.26 -18.69
CA LEU A 186 -4.81 -9.20 -19.06
C LEU A 186 -5.74 -9.68 -17.94
N ALA A 187 -5.41 -10.79 -17.29
CA ALA A 187 -6.24 -11.35 -16.21
C ALA A 187 -6.29 -10.40 -15.00
N GLU A 188 -5.13 -9.88 -14.59
CA GLU A 188 -5.02 -8.94 -13.47
C GLU A 188 -5.73 -7.61 -13.77
N LEU A 189 -5.51 -7.02 -14.95
CA LEU A 189 -6.17 -5.78 -15.35
C LEU A 189 -7.69 -5.93 -15.45
N THR A 190 -8.20 -7.09 -15.87
CA THR A 190 -9.64 -7.35 -15.92
C THR A 190 -10.27 -7.31 -14.52
N ASP A 191 -9.59 -7.86 -13.52
CA ASP A 191 -10.02 -7.81 -12.13
C ASP A 191 -9.92 -6.37 -11.56
N LEU A 192 -8.81 -5.67 -11.82
CA LEU A 192 -8.59 -4.31 -11.34
C LEU A 192 -9.62 -3.32 -11.85
N ILE A 193 -9.95 -3.33 -13.16
CA ILE A 193 -10.96 -2.40 -13.71
C ILE A 193 -12.38 -2.72 -13.24
N ALA A 194 -12.64 -3.95 -12.80
CA ALA A 194 -13.92 -4.32 -12.20
C ALA A 194 -14.03 -3.81 -10.75
N ARG A 195 -12.94 -3.86 -9.98
CA ARG A 195 -12.87 -3.35 -8.60
C ARG A 195 -12.76 -1.82 -8.52
N HIS A 196 -12.16 -1.20 -9.53
CA HIS A 196 -11.93 0.24 -9.61
C HIS A 196 -12.60 0.82 -10.87
N PRO A 197 -13.94 0.81 -10.93
CA PRO A 197 -14.68 1.08 -12.15
C PRO A 197 -14.48 2.49 -12.72
N HIS A 198 -14.10 3.46 -11.88
CA HIS A 198 -13.84 4.86 -12.25
C HIS A 198 -12.35 5.19 -12.46
N HIS A 199 -11.46 4.23 -12.30
CA HIS A 199 -10.02 4.50 -12.34
C HIS A 199 -9.48 4.48 -13.77
N GLU A 200 -9.53 5.64 -14.43
CA GLU A 200 -9.18 5.78 -15.85
C GLU A 200 -7.78 5.27 -16.21
N GLY A 201 -6.79 5.40 -15.32
CA GLY A 201 -5.44 4.87 -15.52
C GLY A 201 -5.39 3.35 -15.72
N LEU A 202 -6.15 2.59 -14.93
CA LEU A 202 -6.24 1.13 -15.04
C LEU A 202 -6.96 0.71 -16.33
N HIS A 203 -8.04 1.43 -16.68
CA HIS A 203 -8.71 1.23 -17.96
C HIS A 203 -7.76 1.51 -19.12
N ALA A 204 -6.91 2.53 -19.00
CA ALA A 204 -5.95 2.85 -20.03
C ALA A 204 -4.90 1.74 -20.23
N GLN A 205 -4.36 1.22 -19.14
CA GLN A 205 -3.45 0.07 -19.16
C GLN A 205 -4.13 -1.17 -19.75
N ALA A 206 -5.40 -1.44 -19.41
CA ALA A 206 -6.17 -2.54 -19.98
C ALA A 206 -6.37 -2.40 -21.49
N MET A 207 -6.75 -1.21 -21.96
CA MET A 207 -6.89 -0.92 -23.39
C MET A 207 -5.55 -1.11 -24.13
N LEU A 208 -4.43 -0.58 -23.62
CA LEU A 208 -3.13 -0.76 -24.27
C LEU A 208 -2.72 -2.24 -24.32
N THR A 209 -2.96 -2.97 -23.23
CA THR A 209 -2.67 -4.40 -23.14
C THR A 209 -3.44 -5.20 -24.19
N LEU A 210 -4.75 -4.94 -24.31
CA LEU A 210 -5.61 -5.57 -25.31
C LEU A 210 -5.20 -5.21 -26.74
N TYR A 211 -4.91 -3.93 -26.99
CA TYR A 211 -4.45 -3.46 -28.29
C TYR A 211 -3.16 -4.17 -28.73
N ARG A 212 -2.14 -4.20 -27.87
CA ARG A 212 -0.86 -4.89 -28.13
C ARG A 212 -0.99 -6.40 -28.28
N SER A 213 -2.02 -6.99 -27.68
CA SER A 213 -2.36 -8.40 -27.86
C SER A 213 -3.11 -8.70 -29.18
N GLY A 214 -3.24 -7.73 -30.08
CA GLY A 214 -4.00 -7.86 -31.33
C GLY A 214 -5.52 -7.84 -31.15
N ARG A 215 -6.01 -7.47 -29.96
CA ARG A 215 -7.44 -7.46 -29.60
C ARG A 215 -8.00 -6.04 -29.60
N GLN A 216 -7.80 -5.30 -30.69
CA GLN A 216 -8.20 -3.90 -30.82
C GLN A 216 -9.69 -3.68 -30.54
N ALA A 217 -10.58 -4.53 -31.06
CA ALA A 217 -12.02 -4.43 -30.80
C ALA A 217 -12.35 -4.47 -29.28
N CYS A 218 -11.69 -5.38 -28.54
CA CYS A 218 -11.84 -5.44 -27.09
C CYS A 218 -11.28 -4.21 -26.37
N ALA A 219 -10.18 -3.62 -26.87
CA ALA A 219 -9.66 -2.37 -26.31
C ALA A 219 -10.66 -1.21 -26.47
N LEU A 220 -11.29 -1.08 -27.64
CA LEU A 220 -12.33 -0.08 -27.89
C LEU A 220 -13.60 -0.35 -27.04
N ASP A 221 -13.92 -1.62 -26.77
CA ASP A 221 -15.02 -1.97 -25.85
C ASP A 221 -14.76 -1.49 -24.42
N VAL A 222 -13.53 -1.59 -23.92
CA VAL A 222 -13.16 -1.09 -22.58
C VAL A 222 -13.41 0.42 -22.51
N TYR A 223 -12.97 1.19 -23.52
CA TYR A 223 -13.24 2.63 -23.59
C TYR A 223 -14.73 2.95 -23.58
N ARG A 224 -15.52 2.25 -24.41
CA ARG A 224 -16.97 2.47 -24.46
C ARG A 224 -17.63 2.24 -23.10
N ARG A 225 -17.26 1.17 -22.41
CA ARG A 225 -17.81 0.82 -21.09
C ARG A 225 -17.45 1.85 -20.02
N VAL A 226 -16.18 2.27 -19.93
CA VAL A 226 -15.78 3.26 -18.93
C VAL A 226 -16.40 4.63 -19.22
N ARG A 227 -16.50 5.03 -20.50
CA ARG A 227 -17.19 6.27 -20.89
C ARG A 227 -18.66 6.25 -20.49
N THR A 228 -19.40 5.21 -20.85
CA THR A 228 -20.82 5.07 -20.46
C THR A 228 -20.97 5.20 -18.94
N ARG A 229 -20.12 4.51 -18.18
CA ARG A 229 -20.15 4.57 -16.72
C ARG A 229 -19.86 5.97 -16.17
N LEU A 230 -18.81 6.65 -16.65
CA LEU A 230 -18.47 8.00 -16.18
C LEU A 230 -19.60 9.01 -16.47
N VAL A 231 -20.22 8.90 -17.65
CA VAL A 231 -21.34 9.76 -18.03
C VAL A 231 -22.58 9.47 -17.19
N GLU A 232 -22.94 8.19 -17.01
CA GLU A 232 -24.15 7.80 -16.28
C GLU A 232 -24.04 8.01 -14.76
N GLU A 233 -22.89 7.69 -14.16
CA GLU A 233 -22.74 7.69 -12.70
C GLU A 233 -22.18 9.02 -12.16
N LEU A 234 -21.36 9.73 -12.95
CA LEU A 234 -20.69 10.96 -12.50
C LEU A 234 -21.03 12.21 -13.35
N GLY A 235 -21.72 12.04 -14.50
CA GLY A 235 -22.06 13.15 -15.38
C GLY A 235 -20.87 13.80 -16.09
N VAL A 236 -19.74 13.10 -16.18
CA VAL A 236 -18.50 13.60 -16.80
C VAL A 236 -18.05 12.73 -17.96
N GLU A 237 -17.39 13.33 -18.94
CA GLU A 237 -16.71 12.61 -20.01
C GLU A 237 -15.35 12.08 -19.52
N PRO A 238 -14.78 11.04 -20.18
CA PRO A 238 -13.43 10.57 -19.91
C PRO A 238 -12.39 11.69 -19.98
N SER A 239 -11.32 11.58 -19.21
CA SER A 239 -10.19 12.49 -19.23
C SER A 239 -9.59 12.65 -20.66
N PRO A 240 -9.00 13.82 -20.97
CA PRO A 240 -8.33 14.04 -22.26
C PRO A 240 -7.27 12.97 -22.58
N GLN A 241 -6.59 12.44 -21.57
CA GLN A 241 -5.64 11.35 -21.67
C GLN A 241 -6.28 10.09 -22.27
N LEU A 242 -7.39 9.65 -21.68
CA LEU A 242 -8.09 8.46 -22.11
C LEU A 242 -8.72 8.64 -23.50
N GLN A 243 -9.26 9.82 -23.79
CA GLN A 243 -9.78 10.18 -25.11
C GLN A 243 -8.68 10.13 -26.19
N ARG A 244 -7.51 10.71 -25.93
CA ARG A 244 -6.37 10.71 -26.87
C ARG A 244 -5.86 9.30 -27.14
N MET A 245 -5.78 8.44 -26.12
CA MET A 245 -5.39 7.05 -26.32
C MET A 245 -6.42 6.28 -27.16
N HIS A 246 -7.71 6.52 -26.96
CA HIS A 246 -8.76 5.96 -27.82
C HIS A 246 -8.60 6.41 -29.28
N GLN A 247 -8.34 7.70 -29.53
CA GLN A 247 -8.07 8.20 -30.88
C GLN A 247 -6.82 7.59 -31.51
N ALA A 248 -5.73 7.46 -30.74
CA ALA A 248 -4.51 6.78 -31.22
C ALA A 248 -4.78 5.32 -31.62
N MET A 249 -5.65 4.61 -30.88
CA MET A 249 -6.04 3.24 -31.23
C MET A 249 -6.89 3.18 -32.49
N LEU A 250 -7.77 4.15 -32.73
CA LEU A 250 -8.55 4.23 -33.98
C LEU A 250 -7.65 4.54 -35.19
N ALA A 251 -6.64 5.38 -35.00
CA ALA A 251 -5.67 5.76 -36.03
C ALA A 251 -4.59 4.70 -36.29
N VAL A 252 -4.55 3.61 -35.51
CA VAL A 252 -3.48 2.59 -35.54
C VAL A 252 -2.10 3.25 -35.41
N ASP A 253 -1.97 4.15 -34.42
CA ASP A 253 -0.77 4.94 -34.22
C ASP A 253 0.44 4.04 -33.86
N PRO A 254 1.54 4.04 -34.64
CA PRO A 254 2.75 3.27 -34.35
C PRO A 254 3.35 3.54 -32.98
N ALA A 255 3.04 4.69 -32.38
CA ALA A 255 3.38 5.01 -31.00
C ALA A 255 2.93 3.88 -30.05
N LEU A 256 1.74 3.31 -30.25
CA LEU A 256 1.18 2.25 -29.42
C LEU A 256 1.98 0.94 -29.48
N ASP A 257 2.62 0.66 -30.62
CA ASP A 257 3.32 -0.60 -30.90
C ASP A 257 4.74 -0.66 -30.32
N VAL A 258 5.42 0.50 -30.20
CA VAL A 258 6.85 0.52 -29.84
C VAL A 258 7.10 0.12 -28.37
N ALA A 259 8.00 -0.85 -28.17
CA ALA A 259 8.60 -1.21 -26.88
C ALA A 259 9.96 -0.51 -26.58
N ALA A 260 10.62 0.15 -27.54
CA ALA A 260 12.00 0.62 -27.33
C ALA A 260 12.15 2.15 -27.39
N GLY A 261 12.38 2.74 -26.23
CA GLY A 261 12.87 4.09 -26.03
C GLY A 261 12.91 4.37 -24.51
N PRO A 262 13.89 5.12 -23.98
CA PRO A 262 13.97 5.40 -22.54
C PRO A 262 12.77 6.28 -22.13
N ARG A 263 11.66 5.63 -21.79
CA ARG A 263 10.43 6.30 -21.38
C ARG A 263 10.49 6.55 -19.87
N ARG A 264 10.00 7.73 -19.44
CA ARG A 264 10.13 8.19 -18.05
C ARG A 264 8.79 8.36 -17.31
N GLY A 265 7.63 8.10 -17.91
CA GLY A 265 6.29 8.28 -17.29
C GLY A 265 5.28 7.14 -17.50
N SER A 266 4.09 7.22 -16.87
CA SER A 266 3.04 6.20 -17.00
C SER A 266 2.55 6.03 -18.45
N THR A 267 1.98 4.87 -18.77
CA THR A 267 1.21 4.67 -20.01
C THR A 267 0.10 5.70 -20.15
N PHE A 268 -0.56 6.07 -19.05
CA PHE A 268 -1.62 7.07 -19.03
C PHE A 268 -1.08 8.48 -19.29
N ASP A 269 0.05 8.83 -18.67
CA ASP A 269 0.71 10.13 -18.81
C ASP A 269 1.23 10.38 -20.24
N ARG A 270 1.41 9.31 -21.03
CA ARG A 270 1.82 9.41 -22.45
C ARG A 270 0.90 10.34 -23.25
N TYR A 271 -0.37 10.36 -22.89
CA TYR A 271 -1.39 11.14 -23.56
C TYR A 271 -1.82 12.34 -22.71
N ALA A 272 -0.98 12.83 -21.79
CA ALA A 272 -1.27 14.01 -20.97
C ALA A 272 -0.88 15.34 -21.61
N ALA A 273 0.05 15.35 -22.58
CA ALA A 273 0.49 16.55 -23.29
C ALA A 273 -0.32 16.80 -24.56
#